data_AF-A0A9P6L3Q2-F1
#
_entry.id   AF-A0A9P6L3Q2-F1
#
_cell.length_a   1.000
_cell.length_b   1.000
_cell.length_c   1.000
_cell.angle_alpha   90.00
_cell.angle_beta   90.00
_cell.angle_gamma   90.00
#
_symmetry.space_group_name_H-M   'P 1'
#
loop_
_entity.id
_entity.type
_entity.pdbx_description
1 polymer ?
#
loop_
_entity_poly.entity_id
_entity_poly.type
_entity_poly.pdbx_seq_one_letter_code
_entity_poly.pdbx_strand_id
1 'polypeptide(L)'
;MNRIKVIVERFNVLPATIYRIQNKNSTFKLRDLGSQSLAGRSSFDLILDSEGNALPLEGDEYKVPNGASARPLGENLLRILSNWRGDNIKIYEVQKGTKLPEGAIAVQEEGDHISLQCSKKMKKECE
;
A
#
# COMPACT_ATOMS: atom_id res chain seq x y z
N MET A 1 14.06 -4.44 -25.74
CA MET A 1 14.14 -4.58 -24.27
C MET A 1 12.98 -5.43 -23.81
N ASN A 2 13.23 -6.68 -23.42
CA ASN A 2 12.19 -7.50 -22.78
C ASN A 2 11.89 -6.89 -21.41
N ARG A 3 10.74 -6.24 -21.27
CA ARG A 3 10.23 -5.86 -19.94
C ARG A 3 9.91 -7.16 -19.22
N ILE A 4 10.61 -7.44 -18.11
CA ILE A 4 10.23 -8.52 -17.20
C ILE A 4 8.79 -8.23 -16.79
N LYS A 5 7.86 -9.12 -17.15
CA LYS A 5 6.46 -9.02 -16.73
C LYS A 5 6.44 -9.29 -15.23
N VAL A 6 6.24 -8.24 -14.43
CA VAL A 6 5.99 -8.39 -12.99
C VAL A 6 4.63 -9.09 -12.86
N ILE A 7 4.65 -10.34 -12.41
CA ILE A 7 3.43 -11.09 -12.14
C ILE A 7 2.92 -10.62 -10.78
N VAL A 8 1.69 -10.12 -10.78
CA VAL A 8 1.02 -9.70 -9.56
C VAL A 8 0.46 -10.92 -8.84
N GLU A 9 0.90 -11.16 -7.61
CA GLU A 9 0.33 -12.20 -6.74
C GLU A 9 -0.67 -11.58 -5.75
N ARG A 10 -1.74 -12.32 -5.44
CA ARG A 10 -2.85 -11.85 -4.62
C ARG A 10 -3.11 -12.79 -3.45
N PHE A 11 -3.28 -12.22 -2.26
CA PHE A 11 -3.40 -12.98 -1.02
C PHE A 11 -4.55 -12.46 -0.16
N ASN A 12 -5.44 -13.38 0.25
CA ASN A 12 -6.42 -13.14 1.31
C ASN A 12 -5.89 -13.55 2.69
N VAL A 13 -4.75 -14.23 2.73
CA VAL A 13 -3.99 -14.60 3.93
C VAL A 13 -2.55 -14.21 3.70
N LEU A 14 -1.98 -13.37 4.56
CA LEU A 14 -0.66 -12.80 4.32
C LEU A 14 0.44 -13.87 4.26
N PRO A 15 1.28 -13.90 3.20
CA PRO A 15 2.34 -14.90 3.03
C PRO A 15 3.55 -14.63 3.93
N ALA A 16 3.68 -13.40 4.43
CA ALA A 16 4.77 -12.92 5.27
C ALA A 16 4.28 -11.87 6.28
N THR A 17 5.05 -11.65 7.35
CA THR A 17 4.85 -10.50 8.23
C THR A 17 5.27 -9.24 7.48
N ILE A 18 4.41 -8.23 7.46
CA ILE A 18 4.64 -6.98 6.74
C ILE A 18 4.59 -5.78 7.68
N TYR A 19 5.31 -4.74 7.28
CA TYR A 19 5.49 -3.50 8.03
C TYR A 19 5.05 -2.32 7.18
N ARG A 20 4.15 -1.50 7.70
CA ARG A 20 3.80 -0.19 7.12
C ARG A 20 4.40 0.91 7.95
N ILE A 21 5.15 1.77 7.28
CA ILE A 21 5.79 2.94 7.86
C ILE A 21 4.87 4.16 7.72
N GLN A 22 4.73 4.92 8.80
CA GLN A 22 4.03 6.21 8.82
C GLN A 22 4.75 7.24 9.70
N ASN A 23 4.36 8.50 9.55
CA ASN A 23 4.76 9.56 10.48
C ASN A 23 4.15 9.30 11.87
N LYS A 24 4.92 9.53 12.93
CA LYS A 24 4.50 9.26 14.33
C LYS A 24 3.16 9.91 14.69
N ASN A 25 2.99 11.18 14.31
CA ASN A 25 1.83 12.00 14.69
C ASN A 25 0.67 11.92 13.69
N SER A 26 0.71 11.03 12.68
CA SER A 26 -0.44 10.84 11.79
C SER A 26 -1.40 9.80 12.31
N THR A 27 -2.70 10.11 12.22
CA THR A 27 -3.76 9.10 12.19
C THR A 27 -3.61 8.27 10.92
N PHE A 28 -3.78 6.96 11.01
CA PHE A 28 -3.76 6.10 9.83
C PHE A 28 -4.89 6.55 8.89
N LYS A 29 -4.53 7.02 7.70
CA LYS A 29 -5.48 7.34 6.63
C LYS A 29 -4.87 6.98 5.29
N LEU A 30 -5.68 6.47 4.37
CA LEU A 30 -5.26 6.29 2.98
C LEU A 30 -5.21 7.64 2.29
N ARG A 31 -4.08 7.92 1.63
CA ARG A 31 -3.84 9.19 0.93
C ARG A 31 -4.25 9.06 -0.52
N ASP A 32 -5.23 9.84 -0.98
CA ASP A 32 -5.55 9.89 -2.41
C ASP A 32 -4.66 10.90 -3.15
N LEU A 33 -4.35 10.60 -4.41
CA LEU A 33 -3.51 11.43 -5.27
C LEU A 33 -4.02 12.87 -5.39
N GLY A 34 -5.32 13.07 -5.55
CA GLY A 34 -5.91 14.40 -5.71
C GLY A 34 -5.63 15.32 -4.51
N SER A 35 -5.97 14.86 -3.31
CA SER A 35 -5.74 15.61 -2.07
C SER A 35 -4.26 15.82 -1.76
N GLN A 36 -3.40 14.84 -2.07
CA GLN A 36 -1.95 14.99 -1.91
C GLN A 36 -1.38 16.01 -2.89
N SER A 37 -1.84 16.01 -4.15
CA SER A 37 -1.37 16.93 -5.18
C SER A 37 -1.73 18.38 -4.84
N LEU A 38 -2.95 18.63 -4.36
CA LEU A 38 -3.37 19.95 -3.87
C LEU A 38 -2.53 20.43 -2.68
N ALA A 39 -2.05 19.51 -1.85
CA ALA A 39 -1.16 19.81 -0.72
C ALA A 39 0.33 19.88 -1.10
N GLY A 40 0.69 19.79 -2.39
CA GLY A 40 2.08 19.81 -2.85
C GLY A 40 2.90 18.57 -2.46
N ARG A 41 2.22 17.44 -2.19
CA ARG A 41 2.85 16.18 -1.75
C ARG A 41 2.89 15.19 -2.91
N SER A 42 4.02 14.51 -3.06
CA SER A 42 4.23 13.50 -4.11
C SER A 42 3.83 12.08 -3.69
N SER A 43 3.66 11.81 -2.40
CA SER A 43 3.37 10.48 -1.88
C SER A 43 1.88 10.26 -1.67
N PHE A 44 1.33 9.22 -2.29
CA PHE A 44 -0.07 8.82 -2.20
C PHE A 44 -0.20 7.29 -2.09
N ASP A 45 -1.37 6.81 -1.66
CA ASP A 45 -1.74 5.40 -1.56
C ASP A 45 -2.79 5.00 -2.61
N LEU A 46 -3.69 5.92 -3.01
CA LEU A 46 -4.84 5.63 -3.89
C LEU A 46 -4.95 6.62 -5.05
N ILE A 47 -5.48 6.15 -6.18
CA ILE A 47 -6.07 6.98 -7.23
C ILE A 47 -7.57 6.70 -7.22
N LEU A 48 -8.37 7.74 -6.99
CA LEU A 48 -9.82 7.60 -6.96
C LEU A 48 -10.42 7.83 -8.35
N ASP A 49 -11.51 7.14 -8.65
CA ASP A 49 -12.31 7.42 -9.85
C ASP A 49 -13.02 8.80 -9.75
N SER A 50 -13.70 9.22 -10.82
CA SER A 50 -14.43 10.50 -10.86
C SER A 50 -15.56 10.60 -9.84
N GLU A 51 -15.99 9.47 -9.28
CA GLU A 51 -17.01 9.39 -8.23
C GLU A 51 -16.37 9.31 -6.84
N GLY A 52 -15.04 9.33 -6.70
CA GLY A 52 -14.33 9.25 -5.43
C GLY A 52 -14.20 7.84 -4.85
N ASN A 53 -14.27 6.80 -5.69
CA ASN A 53 -14.10 5.40 -5.26
C ASN A 53 -12.68 4.90 -5.50
N ALA A 54 -12.21 4.04 -4.60
CA ALA A 54 -11.07 3.18 -4.85
C ALA A 54 -11.53 1.96 -5.67
N LEU A 55 -10.79 1.64 -6.73
CA LEU A 55 -11.05 0.49 -7.58
C LEU A 55 -10.06 -0.63 -7.23
N PRO A 56 -10.43 -1.92 -7.36
CA PRO A 56 -9.48 -3.01 -7.18
C PRO A 56 -8.45 -3.02 -8.32
N LEU A 57 -7.29 -3.59 -8.08
CA LEU A 57 -6.34 -3.86 -9.17
C LEU A 57 -6.86 -4.98 -10.07
N GLU A 58 -7.16 -4.63 -11.33
CA GLU A 58 -7.56 -5.55 -12.39
C GLU A 58 -6.37 -6.05 -13.22
N GLY A 59 -6.38 -7.36 -13.54
CA GLY A 59 -5.37 -8.00 -14.39
C GLY A 59 -4.04 -8.29 -13.68
N ASP A 60 -3.07 -8.85 -14.38
CA ASP A 60 -1.80 -9.31 -13.77
C ASP A 60 -0.65 -8.34 -13.99
N GLU A 61 -0.97 -7.09 -14.36
CA GLU A 61 0.01 -6.05 -14.59
C GLU A 61 0.05 -5.09 -13.42
N TYR A 62 1.27 -4.78 -12.98
CA TYR A 62 1.49 -3.75 -11.98
C TYR A 62 0.93 -2.40 -12.47
N LYS A 63 0.11 -1.76 -11.63
CA LYS A 63 -0.33 -0.38 -11.79
C LYS A 63 0.03 0.40 -10.53
N VAL A 64 0.39 1.66 -10.73
CA VAL A 64 0.73 2.66 -9.68
C VAL A 64 -0.31 2.67 -8.53
N PRO A 65 0.07 3.14 -7.33
CA PRO A 65 -0.42 2.54 -6.10
C PRO A 65 -1.93 2.66 -5.93
N ASN A 66 -2.49 1.55 -5.45
CA ASN A 66 -3.91 1.36 -5.25
C ASN A 66 -4.20 0.75 -3.86
N GLY A 67 -3.41 1.13 -2.86
CA GLY A 67 -3.55 0.65 -1.50
C GLY A 67 -2.42 1.07 -0.56
N ALA A 68 -2.52 0.59 0.68
CA ALA A 68 -1.55 0.88 1.71
C ALA A 68 -0.25 0.10 1.45
N SER A 69 0.81 0.83 1.10
CA SER A 69 2.15 0.25 0.97
C SER A 69 2.65 -0.36 2.28
N ALA A 70 3.15 -1.58 2.20
CA ALA A 70 3.83 -2.32 3.26
C ALA A 70 4.96 -3.18 2.66
N ARG A 71 5.90 -3.62 3.49
CA ARG A 71 7.01 -4.50 3.07
C ARG A 71 7.36 -5.51 4.16
N PRO A 72 7.81 -6.71 3.83
CA PRO A 72 8.42 -7.60 4.82
C PRO A 72 9.71 -6.99 5.37
N LEU A 73 10.22 -7.54 6.47
CA LEU A 73 11.55 -7.19 6.95
C LEU A 73 12.60 -7.69 5.95
N GLY A 74 13.31 -6.75 5.35
CA GLY A 74 14.33 -7.01 4.33
C GLY A 74 15.08 -5.74 3.95
N GLU A 75 16.00 -5.84 2.99
CA GLU A 75 16.88 -4.75 2.58
C GLU A 75 16.13 -3.49 2.16
N ASN A 76 15.00 -3.62 1.45
CA ASN A 76 14.20 -2.46 1.03
C ASN A 76 13.54 -1.75 2.21
N LEU A 77 12.97 -2.49 3.17
CA LEU A 77 12.41 -1.89 4.38
C LEU A 77 13.51 -1.19 5.19
N LEU A 78 14.65 -1.86 5.40
CA LEU A 78 15.78 -1.30 6.14
C LEU A 78 16.34 -0.03 5.47
N ARG A 79 16.43 -0.02 4.13
CA ARG A 79 16.82 1.16 3.34
C ARG A 79 15.80 2.30 3.45
N ILE A 80 14.51 2.00 3.50
CA ILE A 80 13.50 3.03 3.76
C ILE A 80 13.72 3.59 5.17
N LEU A 81 13.82 2.72 6.18
CA LEU A 81 14.04 3.11 7.58
C LEU A 81 15.33 3.92 7.76
N SER A 82 16.39 3.62 7.01
CA SER A 82 17.65 4.38 7.08
C SER A 82 17.53 5.82 6.59
N ASN A 83 16.45 6.19 5.90
CA ASN A 83 16.16 7.57 5.51
C ASN A 83 15.38 8.35 6.58
N TRP A 84 14.83 7.66 7.58
CA TRP A 84 14.17 8.32 8.70
C TRP A 84 15.20 8.80 9.73
N ARG A 85 14.86 9.88 10.44
CA ARG A 85 15.69 10.49 11.49
C ARG A 85 14.84 10.73 12.73
N GLY A 86 15.44 10.47 13.90
CA GLY A 86 14.77 10.65 15.19
C GLY A 86 13.62 9.68 15.44
N ASP A 87 12.71 10.08 16.32
CA ASP A 87 11.59 9.26 16.78
C ASP A 87 10.28 9.55 16.01
N ASN A 88 10.36 10.19 14.84
CA ASN A 88 9.19 10.65 14.07
C ASN A 88 8.49 9.56 13.23
N ILE A 89 8.71 8.28 13.57
CA ILE A 89 8.20 7.13 12.83
C ILE A 89 7.22 6.31 13.69
N LYS A 90 6.16 5.81 13.05
CA LYS A 90 5.27 4.78 13.55
C LYS A 90 5.30 3.61 12.58
N ILE A 91 5.52 2.41 13.09
CA ILE A 91 5.57 1.19 12.30
C ILE A 91 4.42 0.31 12.73
N TYR A 92 3.55 -0.03 11.78
CA TYR A 92 2.49 -1.01 11.97
C TYR A 92 2.99 -2.37 11.49
N GLU A 93 2.84 -3.40 12.32
CA GLU A 93 3.11 -4.79 11.96
C GLU A 93 1.80 -5.52 11.68
N VAL A 94 1.76 -6.32 10.60
CA VAL A 94 0.72 -7.30 10.35
C VAL A 94 1.37 -8.66 10.17
N GLN A 95 0.99 -9.62 11.02
CA GLN A 95 1.68 -10.91 11.11
C GLN A 95 1.39 -11.83 9.92
N LYS A 96 2.38 -12.64 9.54
CA LYS A 96 2.19 -13.76 8.60
C LYS A 96 0.99 -14.61 9.01
N GLY A 97 0.22 -15.08 8.04
CA GLY A 97 -0.97 -15.90 8.29
C GLY A 97 -2.21 -15.10 8.73
N THR A 98 -2.11 -13.77 8.86
CA THR A 98 -3.29 -12.93 9.08
C THR A 98 -4.24 -13.06 7.90
N LYS A 99 -5.48 -13.49 8.19
CA LYS A 99 -6.59 -13.46 7.26
C LYS A 99 -7.08 -12.02 7.13
N LEU A 100 -7.10 -11.50 5.91
CA LEU A 100 -7.60 -10.16 5.64
C LEU A 100 -9.14 -10.12 5.76
N PRO A 101 -9.70 -8.98 6.20
CA PRO A 101 -11.15 -8.82 6.26
C PRO A 101 -11.77 -8.92 4.85
N GLU A 102 -13.06 -9.24 4.80
CA GLU A 102 -13.78 -9.25 3.54
C GLU A 102 -13.71 -7.88 2.86
N GLY A 103 -13.44 -7.87 1.55
CA GLY A 103 -13.27 -6.64 0.78
C GLY A 103 -11.84 -6.09 0.77
N ALA A 104 -10.91 -6.70 1.51
CA ALA A 104 -9.48 -6.36 1.48
C ALA A 104 -8.65 -7.49 0.83
N ILE A 105 -7.58 -7.11 0.14
CA ILE A 105 -6.65 -8.04 -0.49
C ILE A 105 -5.22 -7.51 -0.39
N ALA A 106 -4.25 -8.40 -0.18
CA ALA A 106 -2.85 -8.07 -0.29
C ALA A 106 -2.37 -8.41 -1.70
N VAL A 107 -1.69 -7.45 -2.33
CA VAL A 107 -1.17 -7.56 -3.67
C VAL A 107 0.34 -7.43 -3.59
N GLN A 108 1.07 -8.48 -3.98
CA GLN A 108 2.51 -8.36 -4.15
C GLN A 108 2.79 -7.73 -5.52
N GLU A 109 3.42 -6.57 -5.47
CA GLU A 109 3.75 -5.71 -6.60
C GLU A 109 5.23 -5.91 -6.98
N GLU A 110 5.91 -4.87 -7.47
CA GLU A 110 7.32 -4.98 -7.86
C GLU A 110 8.25 -5.24 -6.67
N GLY A 111 9.02 -6.33 -6.74
CA GLY A 111 9.97 -6.73 -5.71
C GLY A 111 9.30 -7.30 -4.46
N ASP A 112 9.64 -6.74 -3.28
CA ASP A 112 9.07 -7.12 -1.99
C ASP A 112 7.93 -6.20 -1.53
N HIS A 113 7.43 -5.35 -2.43
CA HIS A 113 6.38 -4.40 -2.13
C HIS A 113 5.03 -5.09 -2.08
N ILE A 114 4.34 -4.95 -0.96
CA ILE A 114 2.98 -5.46 -0.76
C ILE A 114 2.04 -4.28 -0.57
N SER A 115 0.99 -4.23 -1.36
CA SER A 115 -0.04 -3.22 -1.30
C SER A 115 -1.31 -3.83 -0.73
N LEU A 116 -1.81 -3.27 0.38
CA LEU A 116 -3.09 -3.66 0.97
C LEU A 116 -4.19 -2.83 0.31
N GLN A 117 -5.00 -3.46 -0.53
CA GLN A 117 -5.96 -2.82 -1.42
C GLN A 117 -7.39 -3.28 -1.14
N CYS A 118 -8.37 -2.59 -1.73
CA CYS A 118 -9.73 -3.13 -1.81
C CYS A 118 -9.80 -4.25 -2.87
N SER A 119 -10.61 -5.28 -2.59
CA SER A 119 -10.86 -6.38 -3.54
C SER A 119 -12.06 -6.13 -4.45
N LYS A 120 -12.77 -5.00 -4.25
CA LYS A 120 -13.94 -4.54 -5.00
C LYS A 120 -13.99 -3.02 -4.99
N LYS A 121 -14.80 -2.42 -5.88
CA LYS A 121 -15.04 -0.97 -5.88
C LYS A 121 -15.58 -0.55 -4.51
N MET A 122 -14.92 0.41 -3.86
CA MET A 122 -15.28 0.88 -2.52
C MET A 122 -15.16 2.41 -2.43
N LYS A 123 -16.13 3.03 -1.76
CA LYS A 123 -16.06 4.47 -1.46
C LYS A 123 -14.94 4.70 -0.44
N LYS A 124 -14.09 5.69 -0.66
CA LYS A 124 -13.19 6.16 0.40
C LYS A 124 -14.04 6.87 1.45
N GLU A 125 -14.07 6.35 2.67
CA GLU A 125 -14.73 7.05 3.77
C GLU A 125 -13.97 8.35 4.08
N CYS A 126 -14.73 9.43 4.24
CA CYS A 126 -14.19 10.72 4.66
C CYS A 126 -14.01 10.72 6.17
N GLU A 127 -12.78 10.85 6.63
CA GLU A 127 -12.47 11.38 7.98
C GLU A 127 -11.55 12.58 7.88
#